data_AF-A0A2G5T8E5-F1
#
_entry.id   AF-A0A2G5T8E5-F1
#
_cell.length_a   1.000
_cell.length_b   1.000
_cell.length_c   1.000
_cell.angle_alpha   90.00
_cell.angle_beta   90.00
_cell.angle_gamma   90.00
#
_symmetry.space_group_name_H-M   'P 1'
#
loop_
_entity.id
_entity.type
_entity.pdbx_description
1 polymer ?
#
loop_
_entity_poly.entity_id
_entity_poly.type
_entity_poly.pdbx_seq_one_letter_code
_entity_poly.pdbx_strand_id
1 'polypeptide(L)'
;MYEKPGKCTYKEKCDEKEMRLYKVEDCLRSFYYEVYSGATNCTKLYNFTSDDMEVRKKAFTSGKECLLSFNNQSCWKESTEYFKNSYDKLVDYLTIDNDGPDQCNSLNDELNSYQCVGYQYEVSYYSSVLKMAKLSQKPYEKNETGSMIDETRKCYRKSCKYTTEDYQKLDKLYEDVVNYISDYPVAPKSLSEFDRCFDHILQYINDDYYDCVRRIPQKSGNIYDSAPTVKLTVFLRDKECMKQVMTHACWLDLQTFEDGWEATRNQMKTLWKEMIDE
;
A
#
# COMPACT_ATOMS: atom_id res chain seq x y z
N MET A 1 32.88 34.33 6.98
CA MET A 1 32.62 33.40 8.10
C MET A 1 31.38 32.61 7.73
N TYR A 2 31.55 31.33 7.39
CA TYR A 2 30.42 30.43 7.15
C TYR A 2 29.91 29.94 8.51
N GLU A 3 28.64 30.19 8.80
CA GLU A 3 27.97 29.73 10.02
C GLU A 3 27.95 28.20 10.05
N LYS A 4 28.45 27.64 11.14
CA LYS A 4 28.39 26.19 11.42
C LYS A 4 26.94 25.81 11.75
N PRO A 5 26.42 24.68 11.24
CA PRO A 5 25.10 24.18 11.64
C PRO A 5 25.10 23.89 13.15
N GLY A 6 24.04 24.35 13.82
CA GLY A 6 23.89 24.32 15.26
C GLY A 6 24.09 22.94 15.89
N LYS A 7 24.82 22.93 17.01
CA LYS A 7 24.89 21.80 17.95
C LYS A 7 23.47 21.43 18.41
N CYS A 8 22.92 20.34 17.89
CA CYS A 8 21.75 19.69 18.47
C CYS A 8 22.20 18.98 19.78
N THR A 9 21.49 19.21 20.87
CA THR A 9 21.91 18.93 22.26
C THR A 9 21.64 17.50 22.76
N TYR A 10 20.99 16.64 21.96
CA TYR A 10 20.70 15.24 22.31
C TYR A 10 20.94 14.35 21.08
N LYS A 11 21.82 13.35 21.20
CA LYS A 11 22.33 12.50 20.10
C LYS A 11 21.21 11.88 19.26
N GLU A 12 20.19 11.30 19.90
CA GLU A 12 19.08 10.67 19.20
C GLU A 12 18.28 11.65 18.32
N LYS A 13 18.02 12.87 18.80
CA LYS A 13 17.35 13.90 17.99
C LYS A 13 18.19 14.35 16.78
N CYS A 14 19.52 14.31 16.90
CA CYS A 14 20.39 14.53 15.75
C CYS A 14 20.23 13.40 14.73
N ASP A 15 20.21 12.17 15.23
CA ASP A 15 20.18 10.96 14.42
C ASP A 15 18.82 10.80 13.72
N GLU A 16 17.71 11.11 14.39
CA GLU A 16 16.37 11.23 13.81
C GLU A 16 16.34 12.26 12.68
N LYS A 17 16.85 13.47 12.93
CA LYS A 17 16.90 14.53 11.91
C LYS A 17 17.76 14.14 10.72
N GLU A 18 18.89 13.49 10.96
CA GLU A 18 19.76 12.95 9.92
C GLU A 18 19.01 11.90 9.09
N MET A 19 18.38 10.92 9.71
CA MET A 19 17.60 9.88 9.03
C MET A 19 16.49 10.48 8.15
N ARG A 20 15.79 11.52 8.61
CA ARG A 20 14.78 12.24 7.81
C ARG A 20 15.38 12.95 6.61
N LEU A 21 16.52 13.64 6.77
CA LEU A 21 17.22 14.30 5.66
C LEU A 21 17.64 13.30 4.58
N TYR A 22 18.05 12.11 4.99
CA TYR A 22 18.43 11.02 4.09
C TYR A 22 17.24 10.13 3.67
N LYS A 23 15.99 10.48 4.02
CA LYS A 23 14.78 9.73 3.66
C LYS A 23 14.82 8.25 4.06
N VAL A 24 15.48 7.95 5.18
CA VAL A 24 15.69 6.58 5.68
C VAL A 24 14.36 5.93 6.04
N GLU A 25 13.46 6.69 6.67
CA GLU A 25 12.12 6.24 7.06
C GLU A 25 11.32 5.72 5.85
N ASP A 26 11.29 6.48 4.75
CA ASP A 26 10.58 6.10 3.52
C ASP A 26 11.13 4.79 2.94
N CYS A 27 12.45 4.67 2.84
CA CYS A 27 13.09 3.46 2.33
C CYS A 27 12.86 2.25 3.24
N LEU A 28 12.90 2.45 4.56
CA LEU A 28 12.68 1.39 5.54
C LEU A 28 11.23 0.88 5.50
N ARG A 29 10.25 1.76 5.33
CA ARG A 29 8.84 1.35 5.09
C ARG A 29 8.73 0.49 3.84
N SER A 30 9.29 0.93 2.72
CA SER A 30 9.29 0.14 1.48
C SER A 30 9.96 -1.23 1.66
N PHE A 31 11.05 -1.30 2.43
CA PHE A 31 11.70 -2.57 2.74
C PHE A 31 10.81 -3.49 3.59
N TYR A 32 10.13 -2.98 4.63
CA TYR A 32 9.21 -3.80 5.41
C TYR A 32 8.00 -4.28 4.59
N TYR A 33 7.53 -3.48 3.64
CA TYR A 33 6.53 -3.94 2.67
C TYR A 33 7.07 -5.10 1.82
N GLU A 34 8.32 -5.02 1.36
CA GLU A 34 8.99 -6.08 0.60
C GLU A 34 9.18 -7.36 1.43
N VAL A 35 9.46 -7.23 2.73
CA VAL A 35 9.52 -8.36 3.66
C VAL A 35 8.14 -9.00 3.82
N TYR A 36 7.09 -8.19 3.95
CA TYR A 36 5.71 -8.66 4.06
C TYR A 36 5.23 -9.38 2.79
N SER A 37 5.40 -8.75 1.62
CA SER A 37 4.98 -9.31 0.33
C SER A 37 5.80 -10.54 -0.07
N GLY A 38 7.06 -10.58 0.37
CA GLY A 38 8.00 -11.63 0.00
C GLY A 38 8.32 -11.65 -1.50
N ALA A 39 8.19 -10.51 -2.20
CA ALA A 39 8.42 -10.43 -3.64
C ALA A 39 9.88 -10.76 -4.01
N THR A 40 10.85 -10.35 -3.18
CA THR A 40 12.26 -10.70 -3.32
C THR A 40 12.61 -11.93 -2.50
N ASN A 41 13.22 -12.94 -3.14
CA ASN A 41 13.57 -14.20 -2.48
C ASN A 41 14.52 -14.04 -1.27
N CYS A 42 15.35 -12.98 -1.23
CA CYS A 42 16.29 -12.80 -0.13
C CYS A 42 15.61 -12.38 1.18
N THR A 43 14.46 -11.69 1.15
CA THR A 43 13.79 -11.23 2.38
C THR A 43 13.24 -12.40 3.17
N LYS A 44 12.81 -13.47 2.48
CA LYS A 44 12.33 -14.73 3.08
C LYS A 44 13.39 -15.52 3.84
N LEU A 45 14.68 -15.24 3.63
CA LEU A 45 15.78 -15.97 4.28
C LEU A 45 16.04 -15.51 5.71
N TYR A 46 15.51 -14.34 6.11
CA TYR A 46 15.82 -13.72 7.38
C TYR A 46 14.55 -13.22 8.08
N ASN A 47 14.53 -13.30 9.41
CA ASN A 47 13.38 -12.86 10.20
C ASN A 47 13.51 -11.39 10.62
N PHE A 48 13.36 -10.48 9.66
CA PHE A 48 13.49 -9.03 9.88
C PHE A 48 12.42 -8.42 10.80
N THR A 49 11.29 -9.13 10.99
CA THR A 49 10.14 -8.67 11.80
C THR A 49 9.94 -9.52 13.06
N SER A 50 11.00 -10.19 13.54
CA SER A 50 10.93 -10.98 14.77
C SER A 50 10.70 -10.09 15.99
N ASP A 51 9.81 -10.45 16.90
CA ASP A 51 9.62 -9.71 18.16
C ASP A 51 10.85 -9.82 19.09
N ASP A 52 11.67 -10.85 18.89
CA ASP A 52 12.94 -11.03 19.61
C ASP A 52 14.02 -10.15 18.99
N MET A 53 14.54 -9.21 19.78
CA MET A 53 15.54 -8.23 19.35
C MET A 53 16.87 -8.87 18.91
N GLU A 54 17.29 -9.98 19.53
CA GLU A 54 18.52 -10.68 19.15
C GLU A 54 18.35 -11.44 17.83
N VAL A 55 17.19 -12.06 17.63
CA VAL A 55 16.83 -12.67 16.34
C VAL A 55 16.76 -11.61 15.24
N ARG A 56 16.15 -10.45 15.53
CA ARG A 56 16.05 -9.33 14.60
C ARG A 56 17.41 -8.75 14.27
N LYS A 57 18.27 -8.54 15.27
CA LYS A 57 19.67 -8.10 15.08
C LYS A 57 20.44 -9.06 14.20
N LYS A 58 20.34 -10.36 14.47
CA LYS A 58 20.95 -11.39 13.62
C LYS A 58 20.41 -11.35 12.19
N ALA A 59 19.11 -11.12 12.00
CA ALA A 59 18.49 -10.99 10.68
C ALA A 59 19.03 -9.78 9.92
N PHE A 60 19.11 -8.59 10.53
CA PHE A 60 19.71 -7.42 9.89
C PHE A 60 21.21 -7.55 9.64
N THR A 61 21.97 -8.13 10.57
CA THR A 61 23.41 -8.35 10.36
C THR A 61 23.68 -9.37 9.25
N SER A 62 23.00 -10.51 9.25
CA SER A 62 23.22 -11.58 8.25
C SER A 62 22.59 -11.23 6.90
N GLY A 63 21.46 -10.52 6.93
CA GLY A 63 20.72 -10.06 5.75
C GLY A 63 21.13 -8.70 5.22
N LYS A 64 22.28 -8.15 5.67
CA LYS A 64 22.78 -6.82 5.28
C LYS A 64 22.80 -6.61 3.77
N GLU A 65 23.30 -7.59 3.02
CA GLU A 65 23.35 -7.53 1.57
C GLU A 65 21.95 -7.50 0.92
N CYS A 66 20.98 -8.20 1.49
CA CYS A 66 19.60 -8.18 1.00
C CYS A 66 19.00 -6.78 1.09
N LEU A 67 19.15 -6.12 2.25
CA LEU A 67 18.65 -4.77 2.46
C LEU A 67 19.41 -3.73 1.62
N LEU A 68 20.74 -3.85 1.51
CA LEU A 68 21.53 -2.94 0.68
C LEU A 68 21.22 -3.12 -0.82
N SER A 69 20.98 -4.34 -1.28
CA SER A 69 20.56 -4.62 -2.66
C SER A 69 19.20 -3.99 -2.95
N PHE A 70 18.22 -4.18 -2.06
CA PHE A 70 16.91 -3.55 -2.17
C PHE A 70 17.03 -2.02 -2.23
N ASN A 71 17.82 -1.42 -1.34
CA ASN A 71 17.99 0.03 -1.26
C ASN A 71 18.58 0.62 -2.56
N ASN A 72 19.60 -0.01 -3.15
CA ASN A 72 20.18 0.46 -4.42
C ASN A 72 19.19 0.42 -5.59
N GLN A 73 18.14 -0.40 -5.51
CA GLN A 73 17.16 -0.59 -6.59
C GLN A 73 15.88 0.24 -6.39
N SER A 74 15.41 0.34 -5.15
CA SER A 74 14.05 0.77 -4.82
C SER A 74 13.98 2.04 -3.97
N CYS A 75 15.11 2.61 -3.57
CA CYS A 75 15.15 3.78 -2.70
C CYS A 75 15.92 4.97 -3.33
N TRP A 76 15.77 6.14 -2.70
CA TRP A 76 16.48 7.36 -3.09
C TRP A 76 17.99 7.23 -2.88
N LYS A 77 18.77 7.97 -3.69
CA LYS A 77 20.24 7.95 -3.61
C LYS A 77 20.74 8.37 -2.23
N GLU A 78 20.08 9.34 -1.62
CA GLU A 78 20.33 9.82 -0.28
C GLU A 78 20.19 8.67 0.74
N SER A 79 19.10 7.91 0.67
CA SER A 79 18.91 6.75 1.54
C SER A 79 19.99 5.70 1.27
N THR A 80 20.29 5.40 0.01
CA THR A 80 21.38 4.47 -0.33
C THR A 80 22.72 4.89 0.29
N GLU A 81 23.04 6.18 0.27
CA GLU A 81 24.26 6.72 0.89
C GLU A 81 24.27 6.51 2.41
N TYR A 82 23.16 6.83 3.08
CA TYR A 82 23.04 6.65 4.53
C TYR A 82 23.23 5.20 4.94
N PHE A 83 22.52 4.26 4.29
CA PHE A 83 22.61 2.85 4.66
C PHE A 83 23.99 2.25 4.36
N LYS A 84 24.74 2.77 3.39
CA LYS A 84 26.12 2.34 3.15
C LYS A 84 27.07 2.80 4.26
N ASN A 85 26.91 4.04 4.73
CA ASN A 85 27.84 4.67 5.66
C ASN A 85 27.49 4.45 7.13
N SER A 86 26.20 4.24 7.43
CA SER A 86 25.63 4.25 8.78
C SER A 86 24.78 3.00 9.05
N TYR A 87 25.04 1.89 8.35
CA TYR A 87 24.25 0.65 8.48
C TYR A 87 24.16 0.17 9.93
N ASP A 88 25.30 0.05 10.61
CA ASP A 88 25.35 -0.58 11.93
C ASP A 88 24.64 0.32 12.97
N LYS A 89 24.71 1.64 12.80
CA LYS A 89 23.93 2.62 13.56
C LYS A 89 22.42 2.42 13.38
N LEU A 90 21.97 2.19 12.14
CA LEU A 90 20.57 1.86 11.88
C LEU A 90 20.16 0.54 12.56
N VAL A 91 21.00 -0.50 12.47
CA VAL A 91 20.71 -1.80 13.11
C VAL A 91 20.57 -1.63 14.62
N ASP A 92 21.43 -0.84 15.25
CA ASP A 92 21.31 -0.53 16.68
C ASP A 92 19.96 0.14 16.99
N TYR A 93 19.53 1.13 16.20
CA TYR A 93 18.22 1.75 16.38
C TYR A 93 17.03 0.81 16.16
N LEU A 94 17.18 -0.22 15.32
CA LEU A 94 16.11 -1.20 15.07
C LEU A 94 16.02 -2.29 16.15
N THR A 95 17.10 -2.49 16.93
CA THR A 95 17.27 -3.71 17.75
C THR A 95 17.68 -3.46 19.19
N ILE A 96 18.04 -2.23 19.54
CA ILE A 96 18.32 -1.83 20.91
C ILE A 96 17.23 -0.87 21.32
N ASP A 97 16.37 -1.33 22.20
CA ASP A 97 15.43 -0.46 22.90
C ASP A 97 16.20 0.25 24.03
N ASN A 98 16.34 1.57 23.88
CA ASN A 98 17.02 2.41 24.88
C ASN A 98 16.05 3.08 25.84
N ASP A 99 14.75 2.95 25.58
CA ASP A 99 13.70 3.51 26.43
C ASP A 99 13.21 2.44 27.42
N GLY A 100 12.75 2.90 28.58
CA GLY A 100 11.99 2.04 29.49
C GLY A 100 10.61 1.73 28.91
N PRO A 101 9.93 0.69 29.39
CA PRO A 101 8.67 0.17 28.83
C PRO A 101 7.50 1.17 28.73
N ASP A 102 7.64 2.39 29.27
CA ASP A 102 6.60 3.41 29.36
C ASP A 102 6.85 4.66 28.48
N GLN A 103 7.93 4.72 27.69
CA GLN A 103 8.26 5.87 26.85
C GLN A 103 8.13 5.53 25.36
N CYS A 104 6.95 5.75 24.77
CA CYS A 104 6.71 5.49 23.35
C CYS A 104 7.26 6.58 22.40
N ASN A 105 8.39 7.18 22.73
CA ASN A 105 8.90 8.36 22.03
C ASN A 105 10.29 8.15 21.43
N SER A 106 10.88 6.98 21.61
CA SER A 106 12.17 6.66 21.00
C SER A 106 12.09 6.59 19.49
N LEU A 107 13.24 6.78 18.85
CA LEU A 107 13.46 6.48 17.45
C LEU A 107 13.32 4.96 17.18
N ASN A 108 13.65 4.11 18.15
CA ASN A 108 13.44 2.66 18.04
C ASN A 108 11.96 2.33 17.83
N ASP A 109 11.09 2.87 18.67
CA ASP A 109 9.63 2.65 18.58
C ASP A 109 9.08 3.14 17.24
N GLU A 110 9.56 4.29 16.75
CA GLU A 110 9.13 4.88 15.49
C GLU A 110 9.51 3.98 14.32
N LEU A 111 10.78 3.58 14.22
CA LEU A 111 11.25 2.74 13.13
C LEU A 111 10.64 1.33 13.18
N ASN A 112 10.42 0.79 14.38
CA ASN A 112 9.82 -0.53 14.56
C ASN A 112 8.31 -0.54 14.29
N SER A 113 7.61 0.59 14.39
CA SER A 113 6.21 0.68 13.95
C SER A 113 6.05 0.34 12.45
N TYR A 114 7.06 0.61 11.62
CA TYR A 114 6.97 0.39 10.18
C TYR A 114 6.87 -1.09 9.77
N GLN A 115 7.10 -2.03 10.69
CA GLN A 115 6.89 -3.46 10.45
C GLN A 115 5.45 -3.80 10.06
N CYS A 116 4.47 -3.00 10.48
CA CYS A 116 3.07 -3.26 10.15
C CYS A 116 2.62 -2.68 8.81
N VAL A 117 3.50 -1.99 8.07
CA VAL A 117 3.11 -1.27 6.85
C VAL A 117 2.48 -2.19 5.80
N GLY A 118 2.93 -3.44 5.69
CA GLY A 118 2.35 -4.45 4.80
C GLY A 118 0.85 -4.69 5.06
N TYR A 119 0.50 -4.90 6.33
CA TYR A 119 -0.89 -5.06 6.75
C TYR A 119 -1.71 -3.78 6.52
N GLN A 120 -1.10 -2.60 6.76
CA GLN A 120 -1.75 -1.31 6.49
C GLN A 120 -2.09 -1.12 5.00
N TYR A 121 -1.19 -1.53 4.11
CA TYR A 121 -1.42 -1.50 2.67
C TYR A 121 -2.59 -2.39 2.27
N GLU A 122 -2.64 -3.63 2.78
CA GLU A 122 -3.75 -4.55 2.52
C GLU A 122 -5.09 -4.01 3.02
N VAL A 123 -5.14 -3.48 4.25
CA VAL A 123 -6.34 -2.81 4.79
C VAL A 123 -6.78 -1.65 3.91
N SER A 124 -5.84 -0.81 3.45
CA SER A 124 -6.12 0.30 2.55
C SER A 124 -6.65 -0.17 1.19
N TYR A 125 -6.12 -1.27 0.66
CA TYR A 125 -6.61 -1.91 -0.55
C TYR A 125 -8.05 -2.40 -0.37
N TYR A 126 -8.34 -3.14 0.71
CA TYR A 126 -9.70 -3.63 1.01
C TYR A 126 -10.73 -2.51 1.18
N SER A 127 -10.32 -1.41 1.82
CA SER A 127 -11.13 -0.19 1.94
C SER A 127 -11.45 0.42 0.57
N SER A 128 -10.46 0.47 -0.33
CA SER A 128 -10.63 0.97 -1.69
C SER A 128 -11.55 0.07 -2.52
N VAL A 129 -11.40 -1.25 -2.43
CA VAL A 129 -12.30 -2.22 -3.08
C VAL A 129 -13.72 -2.07 -2.57
N LEU A 130 -13.92 -1.89 -1.27
CA LEU A 130 -15.25 -1.68 -0.68
C LEU A 130 -15.88 -0.38 -1.21
N LYS A 131 -15.11 0.69 -1.28
CA LYS A 131 -15.56 1.96 -1.87
C LYS A 131 -16.00 1.78 -3.32
N MET A 132 -15.24 1.02 -4.11
CA MET A 132 -15.59 0.72 -5.51
C MET A 132 -16.84 -0.16 -5.62
N ALA A 133 -17.00 -1.14 -4.75
CA ALA A 133 -18.20 -1.97 -4.67
C ALA A 133 -19.44 -1.12 -4.37
N LYS A 134 -19.35 -0.26 -3.33
CA LYS A 134 -20.39 0.72 -2.96
C LYS A 134 -20.76 1.62 -4.14
N LEU A 135 -19.77 2.22 -4.82
CA LEU A 135 -19.99 3.07 -5.99
C LEU A 135 -20.62 2.33 -7.17
N SER A 136 -20.21 1.09 -7.40
CA SER A 136 -20.71 0.29 -8.53
C SER A 136 -22.01 -0.46 -8.21
N GLN A 137 -22.48 -0.39 -6.96
CA GLN A 137 -23.58 -1.21 -6.43
C GLN A 137 -23.39 -2.71 -6.73
N LYS A 138 -22.16 -3.19 -6.55
CA LYS A 138 -21.75 -4.57 -6.84
C LYS A 138 -21.39 -5.32 -5.55
N PRO A 139 -21.54 -6.66 -5.52
CA PRO A 139 -21.12 -7.45 -4.37
C PRO A 139 -19.67 -7.17 -3.97
N TYR A 140 -19.41 -7.17 -2.65
CA TYR A 140 -18.06 -7.12 -2.13
C TYR A 140 -17.48 -8.55 -2.05
N GLU A 141 -16.48 -8.84 -2.86
CA GLU A 141 -15.98 -10.21 -3.07
C GLU A 141 -14.75 -10.56 -2.21
N LYS A 142 -14.32 -9.68 -1.30
CA LYS A 142 -13.15 -9.91 -0.45
C LYS A 142 -13.55 -10.43 0.93
N ASN A 143 -13.71 -11.74 1.05
CA ASN A 143 -14.06 -12.41 2.30
C ASN A 143 -12.93 -12.37 3.36
N GLU A 144 -11.68 -12.13 2.95
CA GLU A 144 -10.51 -12.12 3.82
C GLU A 144 -10.34 -10.83 4.64
N THR A 145 -11.15 -9.79 4.39
CA THR A 145 -10.99 -8.46 5.03
C THR A 145 -11.04 -8.52 6.55
N GLY A 146 -11.92 -9.35 7.13
CA GLY A 146 -11.97 -9.54 8.58
C GLY A 146 -10.67 -10.12 9.14
N SER A 147 -10.14 -11.15 8.49
CA SER A 147 -8.85 -11.76 8.89
C SER A 147 -7.70 -10.76 8.75
N MET A 148 -7.69 -9.96 7.68
CA MET A 148 -6.65 -8.95 7.48
C MET A 148 -6.69 -7.86 8.56
N ILE A 149 -7.89 -7.42 8.96
CA ILE A 149 -8.06 -6.48 10.06
C ILE A 149 -7.52 -7.07 11.37
N ASP A 150 -7.78 -8.35 11.65
CA ASP A 150 -7.28 -9.01 12.84
C ASP A 150 -5.76 -9.17 12.86
N GLU A 151 -5.13 -9.51 11.73
CA GLU A 151 -3.67 -9.53 11.61
C GLU A 151 -3.06 -8.13 11.78
N THR A 152 -3.72 -7.10 11.23
CA THR A 152 -3.30 -5.70 11.43
C THR A 152 -3.36 -5.33 12.90
N ARG A 153 -4.43 -5.68 13.62
CA ARG A 153 -4.55 -5.46 15.07
C ARG A 153 -3.46 -6.20 15.84
N LYS A 154 -3.15 -7.45 15.49
CA LYS A 154 -2.05 -8.21 16.13
C LYS A 154 -0.73 -7.51 15.93
N CYS A 155 -0.47 -6.96 14.75
CA CYS A 155 0.74 -6.19 14.49
C CYS A 155 0.76 -4.90 15.31
N TYR A 156 -0.33 -4.13 15.31
CA TYR A 156 -0.42 -2.88 16.07
C TYR A 156 -0.19 -3.06 17.57
N ARG A 157 -0.65 -4.16 18.16
CA ARG A 157 -0.44 -4.45 19.60
C ARG A 157 1.02 -4.56 20.00
N LYS A 158 1.93 -4.81 19.05
CA LYS A 158 3.37 -4.92 19.28
C LYS A 158 4.08 -3.57 19.33
N SER A 159 3.42 -2.50 18.92
CA SER A 159 3.99 -1.15 18.88
C SER A 159 3.09 -0.17 19.61
N CYS A 160 3.66 0.58 20.53
CA CYS A 160 2.96 1.63 21.26
C CYS A 160 2.65 2.87 20.39
N LYS A 161 3.20 2.95 19.15
CA LYS A 161 2.99 4.09 18.23
C LYS A 161 1.58 4.13 17.65
N TYR A 162 0.85 3.02 17.71
CA TYR A 162 -0.51 2.95 17.22
C TYR A 162 -1.51 3.44 18.26
N THR A 163 -2.33 4.39 17.84
CA THR A 163 -3.27 5.10 18.70
C THR A 163 -4.66 4.46 18.66
N THR A 164 -5.53 4.85 19.59
CA THR A 164 -6.95 4.48 19.55
C THR A 164 -7.61 4.87 18.22
N GLU A 165 -7.19 5.97 17.59
CA GLU A 165 -7.71 6.38 16.28
C GLU A 165 -7.39 5.35 15.19
N ASP A 166 -6.21 4.72 15.24
CA ASP A 166 -5.83 3.68 14.29
C ASP A 166 -6.68 2.43 14.44
N TYR A 167 -7.01 2.03 15.67
CA TYR A 167 -7.94 0.94 15.94
C TYR A 167 -9.37 1.29 15.50
N GLN A 168 -9.83 2.52 15.74
CA GLN A 168 -11.15 2.99 15.30
C GLN A 168 -11.29 2.96 13.77
N LYS A 169 -10.22 3.25 13.01
CA LYS A 169 -10.23 3.12 11.54
C LYS A 169 -10.44 1.67 11.11
N LEU A 170 -9.82 0.71 11.80
CA LEU A 170 -10.01 -0.72 11.55
C LEU A 170 -11.42 -1.17 11.90
N ASP A 171 -11.94 -0.75 13.06
CA ASP A 171 -13.30 -1.07 13.51
C ASP A 171 -14.34 -0.53 12.53
N LYS A 172 -14.18 0.73 12.10
CA LYS A 172 -15.05 1.35 11.12
C LYS A 172 -15.06 0.60 9.79
N LEU A 173 -13.89 0.18 9.27
CA LEU A 173 -13.84 -0.62 8.05
C LEU A 173 -14.56 -1.95 8.22
N TYR A 174 -14.36 -2.62 9.36
CA TYR A 174 -15.04 -3.88 9.65
C TYR A 174 -16.56 -3.71 9.66
N GLU A 175 -17.08 -2.71 10.37
CA GLU A 175 -18.51 -2.37 10.38
C GLU A 175 -19.03 -2.02 8.99
N ASP A 176 -18.28 -1.22 8.23
CA ASP A 176 -18.63 -0.84 6.86
C ASP A 176 -18.77 -2.06 5.93
N VAL A 177 -17.89 -3.06 6.08
CA VAL A 177 -17.95 -4.32 5.33
C VAL A 177 -19.17 -5.15 5.75
N VAL A 178 -19.39 -5.33 7.06
CA VAL A 178 -20.51 -6.11 7.59
C VAL A 178 -21.86 -5.51 7.15
N ASN A 179 -22.01 -4.20 7.29
CA ASN A 179 -23.22 -3.49 6.88
C ASN A 179 -23.45 -3.62 5.37
N TYR A 180 -22.39 -3.41 4.57
CA TYR A 180 -22.51 -3.50 3.12
C TYR A 180 -22.87 -4.91 2.63
N ILE A 181 -22.26 -5.95 3.20
CA ILE A 181 -22.60 -7.35 2.89
C ILE A 181 -24.02 -7.69 3.34
N SER A 182 -24.53 -7.10 4.44
CA SER A 182 -25.91 -7.29 4.86
C SER A 182 -26.91 -6.71 3.85
N ASP A 183 -26.61 -5.52 3.31
CA ASP A 183 -27.48 -4.83 2.35
C ASP A 183 -27.36 -5.41 0.92
N TYR A 184 -26.17 -5.91 0.57
CA TYR A 184 -25.84 -6.57 -0.68
C TYR A 184 -25.21 -7.93 -0.36
N PRO A 185 -26.03 -8.95 0.00
CA PRO A 185 -25.50 -10.28 0.30
C PRO A 185 -24.61 -10.71 -0.85
N VAL A 186 -23.44 -11.26 -0.51
CA VAL A 186 -22.45 -11.80 -1.46
C VAL A 186 -23.21 -12.71 -2.41
N ALA A 187 -23.68 -12.16 -3.52
CA ALA A 187 -24.45 -12.91 -4.46
C ALA A 187 -23.42 -13.82 -5.11
N PRO A 188 -23.59 -15.15 -5.10
CA PRO A 188 -22.89 -16.00 -6.03
C PRO A 188 -23.51 -15.73 -7.41
N LYS A 189 -23.26 -14.55 -7.96
CA LYS A 189 -23.39 -14.31 -9.38
C LYS A 189 -21.99 -14.42 -9.89
N SER A 190 -21.75 -15.42 -10.73
CA SER A 190 -20.60 -15.38 -11.62
C SER A 190 -20.55 -13.97 -12.20
N LEU A 191 -19.48 -13.21 -11.90
CA LEU A 191 -19.23 -11.93 -12.54
C LEU A 191 -19.53 -12.07 -14.03
N SER A 192 -20.18 -11.09 -14.65
CA SER A 192 -20.33 -11.16 -16.11
C SER A 192 -18.94 -11.20 -16.74
N GLU A 193 -18.81 -11.74 -17.94
CA GLU A 193 -17.51 -11.72 -18.65
C GLU A 193 -16.99 -10.28 -18.82
N PHE A 194 -17.91 -9.33 -19.00
CA PHE A 194 -17.62 -7.90 -18.99
C PHE A 194 -16.99 -7.46 -17.67
N ASP A 195 -17.59 -7.80 -16.52
CA ASP A 195 -17.09 -7.37 -15.20
C ASP A 195 -15.73 -7.97 -14.87
N ARG A 196 -15.53 -9.26 -15.19
CA ARG A 196 -14.22 -9.92 -15.02
C ARG A 196 -13.15 -9.26 -15.86
N CYS A 197 -13.46 -8.97 -17.11
CA CYS A 197 -12.53 -8.30 -18.01
C CYS A 197 -12.21 -6.88 -17.52
N PHE A 198 -13.22 -6.16 -17.06
CA PHE A 198 -13.03 -4.81 -16.55
C PHE A 198 -12.11 -4.78 -15.32
N ASP A 199 -12.32 -5.70 -14.37
CA ASP A 199 -11.44 -5.83 -13.20
C ASP A 199 -10.01 -6.23 -13.59
N HIS A 200 -9.86 -7.20 -14.50
CA HIS A 200 -8.57 -7.59 -15.05
C HIS A 200 -7.84 -6.39 -15.67
N ILE A 201 -8.58 -5.50 -16.35
CA ILE A 201 -7.99 -4.34 -17.00
C ILE A 201 -7.43 -3.34 -15.99
N LEU A 202 -8.15 -3.10 -14.90
CA LEU A 202 -7.73 -2.15 -13.87
C LEU A 202 -6.49 -2.62 -13.11
N GLN A 203 -6.29 -3.93 -13.01
CA GLN A 203 -5.23 -4.53 -12.22
C GLN A 203 -4.00 -4.91 -13.03
N TYR A 204 -4.17 -5.32 -14.29
CA TYR A 204 -3.13 -6.07 -15.01
C TYR A 204 -2.83 -5.58 -16.43
N ILE A 205 -3.55 -4.61 -17.01
CA ILE A 205 -3.16 -4.21 -18.38
C ILE A 205 -1.79 -3.53 -18.37
N ASN A 206 -1.00 -3.91 -19.36
CA ASN A 206 0.09 -3.09 -19.80
C ASN A 206 -0.47 -1.99 -20.71
N ASP A 207 -0.49 -0.77 -20.19
CA ASP A 207 -1.03 0.41 -20.88
C ASP A 207 -0.17 0.86 -22.06
N ASP A 208 1.10 0.45 -22.15
CA ASP A 208 1.97 0.73 -23.31
C ASP A 208 1.49 0.05 -24.60
N TYR A 209 0.57 -0.92 -24.51
CA TYR A 209 -0.01 -1.59 -25.68
C TYR A 209 -1.21 -0.86 -26.31
N TYR A 210 -1.74 0.18 -25.67
CA TYR A 210 -2.98 0.82 -26.09
C TYR A 210 -2.86 2.35 -26.14
N ASP A 211 -2.74 2.91 -27.35
CA ASP A 211 -2.61 4.37 -27.58
C ASP A 211 -3.75 5.21 -26.97
N CYS A 212 -4.94 4.62 -26.83
CA CYS A 212 -6.12 5.30 -26.29
C CYS A 212 -6.14 5.35 -24.75
N VAL A 213 -5.32 4.55 -24.08
CA VAL A 213 -5.22 4.50 -22.62
C VAL A 213 -4.27 5.59 -22.15
N ARG A 214 -4.83 6.64 -21.53
CA ARG A 214 -4.01 7.74 -21.00
C ARG A 214 -3.55 7.46 -19.57
N ARG A 215 -2.23 7.55 -19.37
CA ARG A 215 -1.59 7.57 -18.04
C ARG A 215 -2.05 8.76 -17.21
N ILE A 216 -2.15 8.56 -15.89
CA ILE A 216 -2.05 9.65 -14.94
C ILE A 216 -0.55 9.95 -14.79
N PRO A 217 -0.07 11.19 -15.02
CA PRO A 217 1.31 11.54 -14.70
C PRO A 217 1.53 11.31 -13.20
N GLN A 218 2.41 10.37 -12.85
CA GLN A 218 2.83 10.20 -11.47
C GLN A 218 3.50 11.51 -11.02
N LYS A 219 2.91 12.20 -10.05
CA LYS A 219 3.65 13.24 -9.33
C LYS A 219 4.69 12.51 -8.48
N SER A 220 5.97 12.77 -8.77
CA SER A 220 7.08 12.26 -7.98
C SER A 220 6.87 12.56 -6.50
N GLY A 221 7.05 11.55 -5.64
CA GLY A 221 7.00 11.70 -4.18
C GLY A 221 5.74 11.16 -3.48
N ASN A 222 4.89 10.41 -4.17
CA ASN A 222 3.74 9.75 -3.55
C ASN A 222 3.78 8.27 -3.96
N ILE A 223 4.11 7.38 -3.02
CA ILE A 223 4.21 5.92 -3.16
C ILE A 223 2.80 5.33 -3.30
N TYR A 224 2.11 5.70 -4.38
CA TYR A 224 0.88 5.07 -4.85
C TYR A 224 1.22 4.25 -6.11
N ASP A 225 2.22 3.38 -6.03
CA ASP A 225 2.64 2.53 -7.15
C ASP A 225 1.79 1.26 -7.32
N SER A 226 0.53 1.30 -6.85
CA SER A 226 -0.51 0.34 -7.21
C SER A 226 -1.84 1.01 -7.54
N ALA A 227 -1.87 2.33 -7.75
CA ALA A 227 -3.04 2.99 -8.31
C ALA A 227 -3.20 2.58 -9.78
N PRO A 228 -4.44 2.44 -10.30
CA PRO A 228 -4.68 2.07 -11.68
C PRO A 228 -3.85 2.95 -12.63
N THR A 229 -3.03 2.32 -13.48
CA THR A 229 -2.24 2.98 -14.54
C THR A 229 -3.14 3.76 -15.52
N VAL A 230 -4.42 3.39 -15.57
CA VAL A 230 -5.45 3.99 -16.39
C VAL A 230 -6.14 5.15 -15.68
N LYS A 231 -6.21 6.32 -16.33
CA LYS A 231 -7.11 7.40 -15.88
C LYS A 231 -8.58 6.99 -16.09
N LEU A 232 -9.14 6.29 -15.10
CA LEU A 232 -10.49 5.70 -15.09
C LEU A 232 -11.58 6.63 -15.64
N THR A 233 -11.59 7.90 -15.27
CA THR A 233 -12.61 8.86 -15.71
C THR A 233 -12.59 9.14 -17.21
N VAL A 234 -11.43 8.99 -17.87
CA VAL A 234 -11.31 9.13 -19.32
C VAL A 234 -11.63 7.81 -20.01
N PHE A 235 -11.10 6.71 -19.47
CA PHE A 235 -11.32 5.37 -20.03
C PHE A 235 -12.80 4.98 -20.00
N LEU A 236 -13.50 5.23 -18.88
CA LEU A 236 -14.94 4.99 -18.72
C LEU A 236 -15.84 5.88 -19.60
N ARG A 237 -15.30 6.95 -20.19
CA ARG A 237 -16.03 7.82 -21.13
C ARG A 237 -15.81 7.43 -22.59
N ASP A 238 -14.73 6.71 -22.86
CA ASP A 238 -14.31 6.37 -24.22
C ASP A 238 -14.72 4.93 -24.55
N LYS A 239 -15.96 4.80 -25.05
CA LYS A 239 -16.55 3.50 -25.43
C LYS A 239 -15.66 2.73 -26.38
N GLU A 240 -15.09 3.40 -27.39
CA GLU A 240 -14.28 2.75 -28.42
C GLU A 240 -12.95 2.28 -27.85
N CYS A 241 -12.32 3.07 -26.97
CA CYS A 241 -11.13 2.64 -26.25
C CYS A 241 -11.43 1.42 -25.35
N MET A 242 -12.49 1.48 -24.54
CA MET A 242 -12.87 0.33 -23.71
C MET A 242 -13.19 -0.90 -24.53
N LYS A 243 -13.88 -0.74 -25.67
CA LYS A 243 -14.18 -1.82 -26.61
C LYS A 243 -12.90 -2.44 -27.15
N GLN A 244 -11.97 -1.62 -27.63
CA GLN A 244 -10.68 -2.09 -28.15
C GLN A 244 -9.90 -2.87 -27.09
N VAL A 245 -9.77 -2.32 -25.87
CA VAL A 245 -9.02 -2.98 -24.80
C VAL A 245 -9.71 -4.26 -24.34
N MET A 246 -11.03 -4.25 -24.10
CA MET A 246 -11.75 -5.41 -23.58
C MET A 246 -11.84 -6.56 -24.60
N THR A 247 -12.04 -6.25 -25.87
CA THR A 247 -12.05 -7.27 -26.94
C THR A 247 -10.66 -7.84 -27.20
N HIS A 248 -9.59 -7.06 -27.02
CA HIS A 248 -8.22 -7.52 -27.27
C HIS A 248 -7.58 -8.22 -26.07
N ALA A 249 -7.67 -7.61 -24.87
CA ALA A 249 -7.04 -8.13 -23.66
C ALA A 249 -7.77 -9.34 -23.08
N CYS A 250 -9.10 -9.37 -23.18
CA CYS A 250 -9.92 -10.40 -22.55
C CYS A 250 -10.65 -11.30 -23.55
N TRP A 251 -10.47 -11.07 -24.86
CA TRP A 251 -11.20 -11.74 -25.93
C TRP A 251 -12.72 -11.66 -25.76
N LEU A 252 -13.21 -10.55 -25.19
CA LEU A 252 -14.62 -10.33 -24.97
C LEU A 252 -15.34 -10.22 -26.32
N ASP A 253 -16.46 -10.93 -26.48
CA ASP A 253 -17.23 -10.78 -27.71
C ASP A 253 -17.93 -9.41 -27.76
N LEU A 254 -18.21 -8.96 -28.99
CA LEU A 254 -18.76 -7.62 -29.21
C LEU A 254 -20.14 -7.44 -28.56
N GLN A 255 -20.98 -8.47 -28.54
CA GLN A 255 -22.33 -8.36 -27.99
C GLN A 255 -22.28 -8.22 -26.46
N THR A 256 -21.47 -9.06 -25.80
CA THR A 256 -21.23 -8.99 -24.35
C THR A 256 -20.60 -7.65 -23.95
N PHE A 257 -19.71 -7.09 -24.79
CA PHE A 257 -19.20 -5.74 -24.56
C PHE A 257 -20.32 -4.69 -24.59
N GLU A 258 -21.16 -4.69 -25.63
CA GLU A 258 -22.21 -3.70 -25.80
C GLU A 258 -23.24 -3.74 -24.66
N ASP A 259 -23.65 -4.94 -24.26
CA ASP A 259 -24.62 -5.15 -23.17
C ASP A 259 -24.03 -4.70 -21.81
N GLY A 260 -22.78 -5.07 -21.52
CA GLY A 260 -22.09 -4.68 -20.29
C GLY A 260 -21.77 -3.18 -20.24
N TRP A 261 -21.41 -2.59 -21.38
CA TRP A 261 -21.16 -1.15 -21.50
C TRP A 261 -22.42 -0.34 -21.21
N GLU A 262 -23.56 -0.69 -21.80
CA GLU A 262 -24.80 0.07 -21.61
C GLU A 262 -25.33 -0.05 -20.18
N ALA A 263 -25.20 -1.23 -19.55
CA ALA A 263 -25.48 -1.42 -18.12
C ALA A 263 -24.60 -0.51 -17.25
N THR A 264 -23.29 -0.52 -17.49
CA THR A 264 -22.30 0.29 -16.76
C THR A 264 -22.53 1.79 -16.96
N ARG A 265 -22.83 2.21 -18.18
CA ARG A 265 -23.12 3.61 -18.52
C ARG A 265 -24.36 4.14 -17.81
N ASN A 266 -25.42 3.33 -17.72
CA ASN A 266 -26.66 3.74 -17.06
C ASN A 266 -26.48 3.84 -15.53
N GLN A 267 -25.65 2.99 -14.93
CA GLN A 267 -25.22 3.14 -13.53
C GLN A 267 -24.40 4.43 -13.32
N MET A 268 -23.45 4.72 -14.23
CA MET A 268 -22.64 5.93 -14.15
C MET A 268 -23.45 7.21 -14.34
N LYS A 269 -24.40 7.27 -15.28
CA LYS A 269 -25.27 8.46 -15.44
C LYS A 269 -26.00 8.87 -14.16
N THR A 270 -26.39 7.90 -13.33
CA THR A 270 -27.07 8.16 -12.04
C THR A 270 -26.09 8.73 -11.02
N LEU A 271 -24.90 8.14 -10.89
CA LEU A 271 -23.84 8.59 -9.98
C LEU A 271 -23.30 9.99 -10.31
N TRP A 272 -23.35 10.39 -11.58
CA TRP A 272 -22.76 11.65 -12.03
C TRP A 272 -23.67 12.85 -11.79
N LYS A 273 -24.98 12.63 -11.65
CA LYS A 273 -25.90 13.67 -11.15
C LYS A 273 -25.61 13.99 -9.69
N GLU A 274 -25.30 12.99 -8.88
CA GLU A 274 -25.03 13.16 -7.45
C GLU A 274 -23.67 13.84 -7.18
N MET A 275 -22.70 13.69 -8.09
CA MET A 275 -21.37 14.31 -7.96
C MET A 275 -21.23 15.73 -8.53
N ILE A 276 -22.23 16.24 -9.27
CA ILE A 276 -22.22 17.61 -9.82
C ILE A 276 -22.95 18.58 -8.87
N ASP A 277 -23.74 18.05 -7.92
CA ASP A 277 -24.50 18.83 -6.94
C ASP A 277 -23.80 18.96 -5.56
N GLU A 278 -22.50 18.59 -5.47
CA GLU A 278 -21.56 18.97 -4.38
C GLU A 278 -20.43 19.86 -4.92
#